data_AF-A0A7H0LD35-F1
#
_entry.id   AF-A0A7H0LD35-F1
#
_cell.length_a   1.000
_cell.length_b   1.000
_cell.length_c   1.000
_cell.angle_alpha   90.00
_cell.angle_beta   90.00
_cell.angle_gamma   90.00
#
_symmetry.space_group_name_H-M   'P 1'
#
loop_
_entity.id
_entity.type
_entity.pdbx_description
1 polymer ?
#
loop_
_entity_poly.entity_id
_entity_poly.type
_entity_poly.pdbx_seq_one_letter_code
_entity_poly.pdbx_strand_id
1 'polypeptide(L)'
;MARDFDIIVYGATGFTGRLVVEYLIQTNTPRWAMAGRSLTKLQEIRDEVGAPADTVLIAANSDDPATLKAMCERAQVVLTTVGPYQLYGNELVAACAETGTDYVDLCGEPAWMRHMIDAHHETAKRSGARIVLSCGFDSIPFDLGVLTLQEAAKAKYGKPAPRVKCRVRKMQGGASGGTVASLKATLAAAARDPSILGLLVNPFALTPGFTGPSQPKGLLPEYDRTIEAWVAPFIMAPINTKNVHRTNFLLGQSYGADFVYDEMMVAPGLGDMGKAAAEAIARINPLASDKGPKPGEGPSKEERENGYYDLLFVGEMPDGTRIDAVVTGDRDPGYGSTSKMISEAALCLVHDVPSGSEKGGGLWTPGALMGDALRKRLVERAGLTFTAG
;
A
#
# COMPACT_ATOMS: atom_id res chain seq x y z
N MET A 1 4.87 -17.45 24.18
CA MET A 1 6.11 -16.84 24.71
C MET A 1 6.03 -15.35 24.45
N ALA A 2 6.53 -14.51 25.37
CA ALA A 2 6.55 -13.06 25.14
C ALA A 2 7.51 -12.75 23.98
N ARG A 3 7.10 -11.89 23.04
CA ARG A 3 7.95 -11.43 21.93
C ARG A 3 8.93 -10.36 22.45
N ASP A 4 10.14 -10.37 21.94
CA ASP A 4 11.20 -9.42 22.33
C ASP A 4 10.89 -8.00 21.85
N PHE A 5 10.35 -7.90 20.63
CA PHE A 5 10.11 -6.65 19.93
C PHE A 5 8.66 -6.52 19.52
N ASP A 6 8.19 -5.28 19.54
CA ASP A 6 6.90 -4.92 19.00
C ASP A 6 7.02 -4.84 17.47
N ILE A 7 8.13 -4.28 16.96
CA ILE A 7 8.42 -4.16 15.52
C ILE A 7 9.83 -4.64 15.19
N ILE A 8 9.97 -5.47 14.16
CA ILE A 8 11.26 -5.70 13.48
C ILE A 8 11.19 -5.10 12.08
N VAL A 9 12.12 -4.21 11.75
CA VAL A 9 12.26 -3.62 10.40
C VAL A 9 13.17 -4.50 9.55
N TYR A 10 12.59 -5.36 8.71
CA TYR A 10 13.33 -6.17 7.76
C TYR A 10 13.58 -5.42 6.45
N GLY A 11 14.85 -5.27 6.08
CA GLY A 11 15.24 -4.41 4.96
C GLY A 11 15.69 -3.00 5.37
N ALA A 12 16.06 -2.82 6.66
CA ALA A 12 16.49 -1.54 7.22
C ALA A 12 17.68 -0.89 6.47
N THR A 13 18.49 -1.66 5.74
CA THR A 13 19.61 -1.12 4.96
C THR A 13 19.20 -0.46 3.64
N GLY A 14 17.98 -0.75 3.14
CA GLY A 14 17.44 -0.18 1.90
C GLY A 14 16.91 1.23 2.10
N PHE A 15 16.74 1.99 1.01
CA PHE A 15 16.36 3.40 1.08
C PHE A 15 15.08 3.65 1.91
N THR A 16 13.98 2.95 1.61
CA THR A 16 12.73 3.09 2.37
C THR A 16 12.87 2.56 3.80
N GLY A 17 13.62 1.48 4.02
CA GLY A 17 13.88 0.94 5.35
C GLY A 17 14.63 1.92 6.26
N ARG A 18 15.57 2.70 5.72
CA ARG A 18 16.23 3.79 6.45
C ARG A 18 15.23 4.85 6.91
N LEU A 19 14.28 5.22 6.06
CA LEU A 19 13.26 6.21 6.41
C LEU A 19 12.27 5.72 7.45
N VAL A 20 11.94 4.43 7.42
CA VAL A 20 11.18 3.79 8.49
C VAL A 20 11.95 3.90 9.80
N VAL A 21 13.25 3.57 9.81
CA VAL A 21 14.09 3.70 11.02
C VAL A 21 14.15 5.15 11.51
N GLU A 22 14.40 6.11 10.64
CA GLU A 22 14.39 7.55 10.98
C GLU A 22 13.04 7.97 11.60
N TYR A 23 11.93 7.49 11.06
CA TYR A 23 10.60 7.77 11.58
C TYR A 23 10.36 7.16 12.97
N LEU A 24 10.79 5.91 13.19
CA LEU A 24 10.70 5.26 14.50
C LEU A 24 11.53 5.98 15.57
N ILE A 25 12.69 6.52 15.20
CA ILE A 25 13.51 7.36 16.08
C ILE A 25 12.79 8.67 16.39
N GLN A 26 12.32 9.38 15.37
CA GLN A 26 11.63 10.68 15.52
C GLN A 26 10.38 10.57 16.41
N THR A 27 9.67 9.44 16.33
CA THR A 27 8.47 9.16 17.12
C THR A 27 8.76 8.57 18.50
N ASN A 28 10.03 8.36 18.85
CA ASN A 28 10.47 7.69 20.07
C ASN A 28 9.78 6.32 20.27
N THR A 29 9.63 5.56 19.17
CA THR A 29 9.00 4.25 19.21
C THR A 29 9.85 3.30 20.06
N PRO A 30 9.27 2.61 21.07
CA PRO A 30 10.00 1.66 21.90
C PRO A 30 10.10 0.28 21.22
N ARG A 31 10.98 -0.59 21.77
CA ARG A 31 10.99 -2.05 21.52
C ARG A 31 11.00 -2.44 20.03
N TRP A 32 11.88 -1.85 19.24
CA TRP A 32 12.08 -2.24 17.85
C TRP A 32 13.51 -2.73 17.56
N ALA A 33 13.70 -3.43 16.44
CA ALA A 33 15.00 -3.90 15.98
C ALA A 33 15.16 -3.74 14.47
N MET A 34 16.42 -3.72 14.01
CA MET A 34 16.77 -3.68 12.60
C MET A 34 17.19 -5.05 12.11
N ALA A 35 16.64 -5.50 10.97
CA ALA A 35 16.97 -6.78 10.38
C ALA A 35 17.36 -6.68 8.90
N GLY A 36 18.27 -7.56 8.50
CA GLY A 36 18.80 -7.61 7.14
C GLY A 36 19.94 -8.62 6.98
N ARG A 37 20.43 -8.76 5.75
CA ARG A 37 21.41 -9.80 5.39
C ARG A 37 22.83 -9.56 5.93
N SER A 38 23.20 -8.31 6.19
CA SER A 38 24.57 -7.94 6.58
C SER A 38 24.55 -7.14 7.87
N LEU A 39 25.06 -7.72 8.95
CA LEU A 39 25.20 -7.05 10.26
C LEU A 39 26.10 -5.81 10.16
N THR A 40 27.17 -5.87 9.39
CA THR A 40 28.06 -4.72 9.16
C THR A 40 27.30 -3.55 8.56
N LYS A 41 26.53 -3.77 7.48
CA LYS A 41 25.71 -2.71 6.88
C LYS A 41 24.62 -2.22 7.82
N LEU A 42 24.00 -3.11 8.60
CA LEU A 42 23.01 -2.69 9.60
C LEU A 42 23.63 -1.77 10.65
N GLN A 43 24.85 -2.06 11.10
CA GLN A 43 25.59 -1.23 12.04
C GLN A 43 25.92 0.14 11.43
N GLU A 44 26.44 0.17 10.20
CA GLU A 44 26.72 1.41 9.48
C GLU A 44 25.46 2.28 9.38
N ILE A 45 24.32 1.70 9.02
CA ILE A 45 23.06 2.44 8.91
C ILE A 45 22.54 2.89 10.26
N ARG A 46 22.59 2.05 11.29
CA ARG A 46 22.19 2.41 12.66
C ARG A 46 22.94 3.66 13.11
N ASP A 47 24.25 3.70 12.88
CA ASP A 47 25.12 4.79 13.27
C ASP A 47 24.88 6.04 12.39
N GLU A 48 24.68 5.86 11.07
CA GLU A 48 24.37 6.94 10.10
C GLU A 48 23.06 7.68 10.43
N VAL A 49 22.00 6.94 10.73
CA VAL A 49 20.67 7.52 11.02
C VAL A 49 20.51 7.97 12.48
N GLY A 50 21.52 7.74 13.32
CA GLY A 50 21.53 8.13 14.73
C GLY A 50 20.57 7.32 15.60
N ALA A 51 20.33 6.04 15.27
CA ALA A 51 19.56 5.16 16.13
C ALA A 51 20.33 4.86 17.44
N PRO A 52 19.65 4.52 18.55
CA PRO A 52 20.32 4.14 19.79
C PRO A 52 21.38 3.06 19.60
N ALA A 53 22.54 3.20 20.24
CA ALA A 53 23.67 2.29 20.06
C ALA A 53 23.36 0.84 20.50
N ASP A 54 22.38 0.67 21.39
CA ASP A 54 21.84 -0.60 21.86
C ASP A 54 20.68 -1.14 21.02
N THR A 55 20.30 -0.46 19.92
CA THR A 55 19.35 -1.00 18.92
C THR A 55 19.84 -2.36 18.44
N VAL A 56 19.01 -3.38 18.64
CA VAL A 56 19.34 -4.76 18.30
C VAL A 56 19.38 -4.94 16.77
N LEU A 57 20.45 -5.58 16.29
CA LEU A 57 20.66 -5.93 14.89
C LEU A 57 20.47 -7.43 14.70
N ILE A 58 19.66 -7.82 13.72
CA ILE A 58 19.30 -9.22 13.46
C ILE A 58 19.73 -9.59 12.04
N ALA A 59 20.56 -10.62 11.93
CA ALA A 59 20.90 -11.23 10.64
C ALA A 59 19.74 -12.10 10.16
N ALA A 60 19.18 -11.78 9.00
CA ALA A 60 18.12 -12.57 8.37
C ALA A 60 18.25 -12.52 6.84
N ASN A 61 18.16 -13.68 6.19
CA ASN A 61 18.29 -13.81 4.74
C ASN A 61 17.02 -14.41 4.14
N SER A 62 16.55 -13.85 3.03
CA SER A 62 15.33 -14.31 2.34
C SER A 62 15.43 -15.76 1.88
N ASP A 63 16.66 -16.20 1.58
CA ASP A 63 16.95 -17.52 1.04
C ASP A 63 17.28 -18.55 2.15
N ASP A 64 17.17 -18.15 3.42
CA ASP A 64 17.39 -19.01 4.59
C ASP A 64 16.16 -18.96 5.52
N PRO A 65 15.19 -19.87 5.33
CA PRO A 65 13.96 -19.93 6.11
C PRO A 65 14.18 -20.04 7.63
N ALA A 66 15.28 -20.67 8.08
CA ALA A 66 15.56 -20.80 9.50
C ALA A 66 15.85 -19.44 10.15
N THR A 67 16.57 -18.57 9.45
CA THR A 67 16.85 -17.20 9.92
C THR A 67 15.58 -16.34 9.94
N LEU A 68 14.70 -16.49 8.94
CA LEU A 68 13.43 -15.77 8.90
C LEU A 68 12.51 -16.22 10.03
N LYS A 69 12.38 -17.53 10.26
CA LYS A 69 11.61 -18.07 11.38
C LYS A 69 12.10 -17.55 12.72
N ALA A 70 13.42 -17.59 12.96
CA ALA A 70 14.03 -17.09 14.19
C ALA A 70 13.77 -15.58 14.40
N MET A 71 13.80 -14.78 13.32
CA MET A 71 13.44 -13.35 13.38
C MET A 71 11.95 -13.17 13.70
N CYS A 72 11.06 -13.87 13.00
CA CYS A 72 9.61 -13.78 13.21
C CYS A 72 9.23 -14.18 14.64
N GLU A 73 9.88 -15.19 15.22
CA GLU A 73 9.64 -15.66 16.58
C GLU A 73 9.85 -14.57 17.65
N ARG A 74 10.66 -13.54 17.34
CA ARG A 74 11.00 -12.45 18.26
C ARG A 74 10.15 -11.18 18.10
N ALA A 75 9.33 -11.08 17.05
CA ALA A 75 8.51 -9.90 16.76
C ALA A 75 7.03 -10.12 17.07
N GLN A 76 6.33 -9.04 17.44
CA GLN A 76 4.88 -8.97 17.25
C GLN A 76 4.55 -8.69 15.79
N VAL A 77 5.18 -7.66 15.19
CA VAL A 77 5.04 -7.31 13.77
C VAL A 77 6.40 -7.31 13.08
N VAL A 78 6.50 -7.98 11.93
CA VAL A 78 7.60 -7.78 10.97
C VAL A 78 7.16 -6.78 9.91
N LEU A 79 7.80 -5.62 9.89
CA LEU A 79 7.66 -4.62 8.85
C LEU A 79 8.75 -4.87 7.81
N THR A 80 8.37 -5.19 6.56
CA THR A 80 9.36 -5.42 5.50
C THR A 80 9.32 -4.35 4.42
N THR A 81 10.51 -3.95 3.98
CA THR A 81 10.73 -3.14 2.77
C THR A 81 11.61 -3.87 1.76
N VAL A 82 11.71 -5.20 1.86
CA VAL A 82 12.55 -6.05 0.99
C VAL A 82 11.76 -6.49 -0.25
N GLY A 83 11.81 -5.66 -1.30
CA GLY A 83 11.28 -6.00 -2.62
C GLY A 83 12.38 -6.25 -3.67
N PRO A 84 12.03 -6.72 -4.89
CA PRO A 84 10.69 -7.15 -5.32
C PRO A 84 10.18 -8.38 -4.54
N TYR A 85 8.94 -8.36 -4.11
CA TYR A 85 8.38 -9.35 -3.18
C TYR A 85 8.18 -10.71 -3.83
N GLN A 86 7.92 -10.74 -5.14
CA GLN A 86 7.86 -12.00 -5.87
C GLN A 86 9.17 -12.79 -5.87
N LEU A 87 10.31 -12.12 -5.60
CA LEU A 87 11.62 -12.74 -5.50
C LEU A 87 12.00 -13.06 -4.04
N TYR A 88 11.71 -12.16 -3.10
CA TYR A 88 12.26 -12.22 -1.74
C TYR A 88 11.21 -12.33 -0.62
N GLY A 89 9.93 -12.22 -0.95
CA GLY A 89 8.84 -12.11 0.03
C GLY A 89 8.19 -13.43 0.43
N ASN A 90 8.25 -14.47 -0.42
CA ASN A 90 7.51 -15.73 -0.23
C ASN A 90 7.79 -16.36 1.14
N GLU A 91 9.06 -16.62 1.43
CA GLU A 91 9.48 -17.33 2.65
C GLU A 91 9.20 -16.52 3.91
N LEU A 92 9.23 -15.18 3.84
CA LEU A 92 8.92 -14.34 4.99
C LEU A 92 7.42 -14.37 5.32
N VAL A 93 6.54 -14.32 4.32
CA VAL A 93 5.09 -14.45 4.54
C VAL A 93 4.77 -15.83 5.11
N ALA A 94 5.36 -16.89 4.58
CA ALA A 94 5.20 -18.25 5.10
C ALA A 94 5.63 -18.33 6.58
N ALA A 95 6.82 -17.83 6.91
CA ALA A 95 7.33 -17.82 8.28
C ALA A 95 6.43 -17.02 9.24
N CYS A 96 5.94 -15.84 8.84
CA CYS A 96 5.02 -15.05 9.65
C CYS A 96 3.69 -15.79 9.86
N ALA A 97 3.12 -16.35 8.80
CA ALA A 97 1.87 -17.10 8.84
C ALA A 97 1.98 -18.34 9.74
N GLU A 98 3.11 -19.06 9.72
CA GLU A 98 3.31 -20.25 10.56
C GLU A 98 3.55 -19.90 12.03
N THR A 99 4.33 -18.85 12.29
CA THR A 99 4.73 -18.46 13.65
C THR A 99 3.69 -17.60 14.39
N GLY A 100 2.57 -17.25 13.74
CA GLY A 100 1.58 -16.37 14.33
C GLY A 100 2.11 -14.94 14.52
N THR A 101 3.03 -14.52 13.67
CA THR A 101 3.65 -13.18 13.69
C THR A 101 2.97 -12.29 12.67
N ASP A 102 2.63 -11.07 13.06
CA ASP A 102 2.00 -10.12 12.15
C ASP A 102 3.00 -9.55 11.15
N TYR A 103 2.49 -9.05 10.04
CA TYR A 103 3.31 -8.64 8.91
C TYR A 103 2.70 -7.42 8.20
N VAL A 104 3.56 -6.48 7.80
CA VAL A 104 3.19 -5.40 6.87
C VAL A 104 4.26 -5.24 5.79
N ASP A 105 3.84 -4.92 4.56
CA ASP A 105 4.74 -4.69 3.42
C ASP A 105 4.35 -3.48 2.56
N LEU A 106 5.11 -3.24 1.48
CA LEU A 106 4.84 -2.24 0.44
C LEU A 106 4.56 -2.91 -0.91
N CYS A 107 3.91 -4.07 -0.93
CA CYS A 107 3.79 -4.84 -2.15
C CYS A 107 2.82 -4.19 -3.14
N GLY A 108 3.28 -4.02 -4.39
CA GLY A 108 2.48 -3.58 -5.53
C GLY A 108 2.41 -4.62 -6.66
N GLU A 109 2.53 -5.91 -6.34
CA GLU A 109 2.67 -7.02 -7.30
C GLU A 109 1.45 -7.97 -7.23
N PRO A 110 0.34 -7.70 -7.96
CA PRO A 110 -0.94 -8.38 -7.75
C PRO A 110 -0.90 -9.91 -7.88
N ALA A 111 -0.09 -10.43 -8.81
CA ALA A 111 0.02 -11.87 -9.03
C ALA A 111 0.66 -12.57 -7.84
N TRP A 112 1.71 -11.97 -7.27
CA TRP A 112 2.35 -12.46 -6.05
C TRP A 112 1.40 -12.36 -4.85
N MET A 113 0.71 -11.23 -4.69
CA MET A 113 -0.28 -11.06 -3.62
C MET A 113 -1.36 -12.13 -3.70
N ARG A 114 -1.87 -12.44 -4.90
CA ARG A 114 -2.84 -13.52 -5.09
C ARG A 114 -2.26 -14.87 -4.68
N HIS A 115 -1.02 -15.16 -5.08
CA HIS A 115 -0.36 -16.40 -4.69
C HIS A 115 -0.23 -16.52 -3.16
N MET A 116 0.17 -15.46 -2.47
CA MET A 116 0.27 -15.43 -1.00
C MET A 116 -1.10 -15.62 -0.32
N ILE A 117 -2.16 -15.02 -0.86
CA ILE A 117 -3.54 -15.22 -0.38
C ILE A 117 -3.93 -16.69 -0.48
N ASP A 118 -3.75 -17.30 -1.66
CA ASP A 118 -4.14 -18.70 -1.87
C ASP A 118 -3.29 -19.67 -1.02
N ALA A 119 -2.00 -19.39 -0.85
CA ALA A 119 -1.08 -20.27 -0.13
C ALA A 119 -1.18 -20.18 1.40
N HIS A 120 -1.40 -18.98 1.95
CA HIS A 120 -1.17 -18.74 3.39
C HIS A 120 -2.38 -18.24 4.18
N HIS A 121 -3.52 -17.94 3.54
CA HIS A 121 -4.69 -17.38 4.25
C HIS A 121 -5.20 -18.27 5.38
N GLU A 122 -5.38 -19.55 5.13
CA GLU A 122 -5.87 -20.47 6.17
C GLU A 122 -4.83 -20.77 7.25
N THR A 123 -3.53 -20.77 6.90
CA THR A 123 -2.46 -20.92 7.90
C THR A 123 -2.40 -19.70 8.83
N ALA A 124 -2.47 -18.48 8.27
CA ALA A 124 -2.50 -17.25 9.04
C ALA A 124 -3.74 -17.14 9.94
N LYS A 125 -4.92 -17.59 9.46
CA LYS A 125 -6.13 -17.71 10.28
C LYS A 125 -5.94 -18.65 11.45
N ARG A 126 -5.34 -19.82 11.22
CA ARG A 126 -5.12 -20.84 12.26
C ARG A 126 -4.10 -20.39 13.31
N SER A 127 -3.01 -19.73 12.91
CA SER A 127 -1.97 -19.26 13.83
C SER A 127 -2.32 -17.95 14.54
N GLY A 128 -3.25 -17.18 13.97
CA GLY A 128 -3.59 -15.83 14.42
C GLY A 128 -2.74 -14.72 13.80
N ALA A 129 -1.81 -15.04 12.90
CA ALA A 129 -1.00 -14.05 12.19
C ALA A 129 -1.89 -13.12 11.34
N ARG A 130 -1.66 -11.81 11.41
CA ARG A 130 -2.31 -10.80 10.58
C ARG A 130 -1.31 -10.28 9.57
N ILE A 131 -1.47 -10.73 8.32
CA ILE A 131 -0.61 -10.37 7.22
C ILE A 131 -1.30 -9.27 6.42
N VAL A 132 -0.80 -8.04 6.49
CA VAL A 132 -1.36 -6.90 5.77
C VAL A 132 -0.47 -6.55 4.59
N LEU A 133 -1.03 -6.64 3.39
CA LEU A 133 -0.29 -6.33 2.17
C LEU A 133 -0.56 -4.88 1.73
N SER A 134 0.40 -4.29 1.02
CA SER A 134 0.31 -2.97 0.38
C SER A 134 0.11 -1.81 1.38
N CYS A 135 0.92 -1.73 2.44
CA CYS A 135 0.88 -0.63 3.41
C CYS A 135 1.63 0.63 2.95
N GLY A 136 1.58 0.95 1.65
CA GLY A 136 2.22 2.13 1.04
C GLY A 136 1.22 3.11 0.43
N PHE A 137 1.75 4.11 -0.29
CA PHE A 137 0.94 5.05 -1.06
C PHE A 137 0.12 4.34 -2.16
N ASP A 138 0.64 3.26 -2.73
CA ASP A 138 -0.01 2.35 -3.69
C ASP A 138 -1.08 1.42 -3.06
N SER A 139 -1.70 1.88 -1.96
CA SER A 139 -2.98 1.36 -1.48
C SER A 139 -3.62 2.26 -0.42
N ILE A 140 -2.91 2.63 0.65
CA ILE A 140 -3.52 3.18 1.88
C ILE A 140 -4.41 4.41 1.63
N PRO A 141 -3.94 5.47 0.93
CA PRO A 141 -4.76 6.65 0.68
C PRO A 141 -6.00 6.36 -0.15
N PHE A 142 -5.92 5.39 -1.06
CA PHE A 142 -7.00 5.00 -1.97
C PHE A 142 -8.01 4.10 -1.27
N ASP A 143 -7.54 3.09 -0.56
CA ASP A 143 -8.32 2.15 0.21
C ASP A 143 -9.09 2.85 1.35
N LEU A 144 -8.39 3.63 2.18
CA LEU A 144 -9.01 4.39 3.26
C LEU A 144 -9.83 5.58 2.75
N GLY A 145 -9.49 6.14 1.59
CA GLY A 145 -10.28 7.19 0.94
C GLY A 145 -11.65 6.68 0.51
N VAL A 146 -11.71 5.52 -0.15
CA VAL A 146 -12.97 4.85 -0.49
C VAL A 146 -13.74 4.46 0.78
N LEU A 147 -13.08 3.89 1.79
CA LEU A 147 -13.73 3.55 3.06
C LEU A 147 -14.38 4.80 3.70
N THR A 148 -13.65 5.90 3.77
CA THR A 148 -14.13 7.18 4.32
C THR A 148 -15.34 7.71 3.55
N LEU A 149 -15.30 7.66 2.22
CA LEU A 149 -16.44 8.04 1.39
C LEU A 149 -17.66 7.13 1.63
N GLN A 150 -17.45 5.82 1.69
CA GLN A 150 -18.52 4.85 1.87
C GLN A 150 -19.18 4.96 3.24
N GLU A 151 -18.40 5.23 4.29
CA GLU A 151 -18.91 5.55 5.63
C GLU A 151 -19.78 6.81 5.60
N ALA A 152 -19.31 7.88 4.95
CA ALA A 152 -20.06 9.13 4.81
C ALA A 152 -21.35 8.93 3.97
N ALA A 153 -21.30 8.16 2.90
CA ALA A 153 -22.46 7.84 2.06
C ALA A 153 -23.53 7.07 2.85
N LYS A 154 -23.12 6.05 3.62
CA LYS A 154 -24.02 5.30 4.50
C LYS A 154 -24.64 6.18 5.57
N ALA A 155 -23.87 7.09 6.18
CA ALA A 155 -24.37 8.02 7.17
C ALA A 155 -25.39 9.02 6.59
N LYS A 156 -25.13 9.54 5.38
CA LYS A 156 -25.97 10.57 4.74
C LYS A 156 -27.20 10.01 4.04
N TYR A 157 -27.06 8.86 3.38
CA TYR A 157 -28.08 8.29 2.49
C TYR A 157 -28.60 6.91 2.92
N GLY A 158 -28.10 6.34 4.01
CA GLY A 158 -28.48 5.02 4.51
C GLY A 158 -27.94 3.84 3.70
N LYS A 159 -27.11 4.11 2.67
CA LYS A 159 -26.56 3.09 1.74
C LYS A 159 -25.21 3.55 1.18
N PRO A 160 -24.32 2.61 0.79
CA PRO A 160 -23.07 2.96 0.13
C PRO A 160 -23.30 3.61 -1.25
N ALA A 161 -22.28 4.32 -1.74
CA ALA A 161 -22.23 4.78 -3.11
C ALA A 161 -21.89 3.59 -4.03
N PRO A 162 -22.75 3.24 -5.01
CA PRO A 162 -22.50 2.11 -5.92
C PRO A 162 -21.36 2.40 -6.89
N ARG A 163 -21.02 3.68 -7.09
CA ARG A 163 -19.95 4.13 -7.98
C ARG A 163 -19.08 5.14 -7.26
N VAL A 164 -17.77 4.88 -7.23
CA VAL A 164 -16.78 5.84 -6.71
C VAL A 164 -15.69 6.08 -7.76
N LYS A 165 -15.43 7.34 -8.08
CA LYS A 165 -14.33 7.79 -8.95
C LYS A 165 -13.23 8.40 -8.10
N CYS A 166 -12.01 7.87 -8.13
CA CYS A 166 -10.86 8.57 -7.57
C CYS A 166 -10.18 9.43 -8.64
N ARG A 167 -9.91 10.69 -8.33
CA ARG A 167 -9.27 11.68 -9.19
C ARG A 167 -8.08 12.27 -8.46
N VAL A 168 -6.88 11.90 -8.91
CA VAL A 168 -5.63 12.47 -8.38
C VAL A 168 -5.53 13.89 -8.92
N ARG A 169 -5.87 14.88 -8.09
CA ARG A 169 -5.93 16.31 -8.48
C ARG A 169 -4.54 16.93 -8.49
N LYS A 170 -3.71 16.55 -7.53
CA LYS A 170 -2.32 16.99 -7.42
C LYS A 170 -1.46 15.84 -6.95
N MET A 171 -0.25 15.77 -7.48
CA MET A 171 0.76 14.83 -7.03
C MET A 171 2.14 15.40 -7.32
N GLN A 172 2.95 15.58 -6.29
CA GLN A 172 4.33 16.01 -6.40
C GLN A 172 5.21 15.00 -5.66
N GLY A 173 6.02 14.28 -6.42
CA GLY A 173 7.00 13.31 -5.93
C GLY A 173 7.65 12.52 -7.05
N GLY A 174 8.78 11.89 -6.75
CA GLY A 174 9.51 11.04 -7.67
C GLY A 174 8.96 9.61 -7.73
N ALA A 175 9.15 8.94 -8.88
CA ALA A 175 8.90 7.51 -8.98
C ALA A 175 9.90 6.74 -8.10
N SER A 176 9.43 5.72 -7.37
CA SER A 176 10.34 4.90 -6.57
C SER A 176 11.08 3.89 -7.44
N GLY A 177 12.39 3.72 -7.20
CA GLY A 177 13.19 2.67 -7.87
C GLY A 177 12.64 1.26 -7.57
N GLY A 178 12.02 1.07 -6.40
CA GLY A 178 11.30 -0.14 -6.04
C GLY A 178 10.10 -0.42 -6.94
N THR A 179 9.26 0.59 -7.21
CA THR A 179 8.10 0.47 -8.11
C THR A 179 8.54 0.06 -9.52
N VAL A 180 9.59 0.68 -10.06
CA VAL A 180 10.12 0.32 -11.39
C VAL A 180 10.63 -1.12 -11.39
N ALA A 181 11.34 -1.54 -10.35
CA ALA A 181 11.81 -2.91 -10.20
C ALA A 181 10.64 -3.91 -10.13
N SER A 182 9.61 -3.65 -9.32
CA SER A 182 8.41 -4.48 -9.21
C SER A 182 7.63 -4.58 -10.52
N LEU A 183 7.51 -3.49 -11.28
CA LEU A 183 6.86 -3.50 -12.60
C LEU A 183 7.66 -4.36 -13.60
N LYS A 184 8.99 -4.19 -13.66
CA LYS A 184 9.87 -5.03 -14.50
C LYS A 184 9.76 -6.50 -14.10
N ALA A 185 9.73 -6.78 -12.80
CA ALA A 185 9.61 -8.13 -12.26
C ALA A 185 8.26 -8.76 -12.63
N THR A 186 7.17 -8.02 -12.50
CA THR A 186 5.80 -8.45 -12.89
C THR A 186 5.72 -8.80 -14.38
N LEU A 187 6.29 -7.96 -15.25
CA LEU A 187 6.32 -8.22 -16.69
C LEU A 187 7.17 -9.44 -17.05
N ALA A 188 8.32 -9.62 -16.40
CA ALA A 188 9.15 -10.80 -16.58
C ALA A 188 8.43 -12.08 -16.14
N ALA A 189 7.66 -12.02 -15.05
CA ALA A 189 6.83 -13.14 -14.60
C ALA A 189 5.72 -13.46 -15.62
N ALA A 190 4.98 -12.45 -16.10
CA ALA A 190 3.93 -12.61 -17.09
C ALA A 190 4.44 -13.15 -18.44
N ALA A 191 5.68 -12.84 -18.82
CA ALA A 191 6.31 -13.40 -20.01
C ALA A 191 6.64 -14.89 -19.86
N ARG A 192 6.86 -15.37 -18.63
CA ARG A 192 7.14 -16.80 -18.32
C ARG A 192 5.86 -17.60 -18.12
N ASP A 193 4.84 -16.98 -17.52
CA ASP A 193 3.55 -17.60 -17.24
C ASP A 193 2.40 -16.71 -17.75
N PRO A 194 1.79 -17.05 -18.90
CA PRO A 194 0.66 -16.29 -19.46
C PRO A 194 -0.57 -16.23 -18.55
N SER A 195 -0.73 -17.13 -17.58
CA SER A 195 -1.88 -17.10 -16.65
C SER A 195 -1.86 -15.85 -15.76
N ILE A 196 -0.67 -15.28 -15.51
CA ILE A 196 -0.48 -14.04 -14.78
C ILE A 196 -1.16 -12.86 -15.50
N LEU A 197 -1.21 -12.85 -16.84
CA LEU A 197 -1.89 -11.78 -17.58
C LEU A 197 -3.37 -11.69 -17.19
N GLY A 198 -4.02 -12.84 -16.98
CA GLY A 198 -5.41 -12.90 -16.50
C GLY A 198 -5.59 -12.23 -15.14
N LEU A 199 -4.64 -12.42 -14.21
CA LEU A 199 -4.64 -11.75 -12.90
C LEU A 199 -4.35 -10.25 -13.02
N LEU A 200 -3.47 -9.84 -13.92
CA LEU A 200 -3.12 -8.42 -14.09
C LEU A 200 -4.31 -7.61 -14.62
N VAL A 201 -5.07 -8.13 -15.58
CA VAL A 201 -6.22 -7.44 -16.17
C VAL A 201 -7.51 -7.59 -15.37
N ASN A 202 -7.59 -8.55 -14.43
CA ASN A 202 -8.76 -8.77 -13.60
C ASN A 202 -8.80 -7.79 -12.41
N PRO A 203 -9.80 -6.88 -12.29
CA PRO A 203 -9.92 -5.99 -11.14
C PRO A 203 -10.25 -6.73 -9.83
N PHE A 204 -10.77 -7.95 -9.92
CA PHE A 204 -11.12 -8.82 -8.79
C PHE A 204 -10.06 -9.91 -8.53
N ALA A 205 -8.82 -9.72 -9.01
CA ALA A 205 -7.77 -10.73 -8.90
C ALA A 205 -7.48 -11.17 -7.46
N LEU A 206 -7.68 -10.27 -6.48
CA LEU A 206 -7.42 -10.49 -5.06
C LEU A 206 -8.68 -10.92 -4.27
N THR A 207 -9.80 -11.23 -4.94
CA THR A 207 -11.05 -11.66 -4.30
C THR A 207 -11.37 -13.11 -4.68
N PRO A 208 -10.69 -14.12 -4.08
CA PRO A 208 -10.87 -15.51 -4.48
C PRO A 208 -12.34 -15.94 -4.31
N GLY A 209 -12.89 -16.56 -5.36
CA GLY A 209 -14.29 -17.00 -5.39
C GLY A 209 -15.32 -15.91 -5.69
N PHE A 210 -14.89 -14.66 -5.94
CA PHE A 210 -15.79 -13.56 -6.26
C PHE A 210 -15.35 -12.82 -7.53
N THR A 211 -16.33 -12.51 -8.37
CA THR A 211 -16.22 -11.60 -9.51
C THR A 211 -17.38 -10.63 -9.45
N GLY A 212 -17.11 -9.33 -9.55
CA GLY A 212 -18.14 -8.29 -9.58
C GLY A 212 -18.42 -7.79 -11.00
N PRO A 213 -19.07 -6.62 -11.13
CA PRO A 213 -19.41 -6.03 -12.43
C PRO A 213 -18.18 -5.55 -13.19
N SER A 214 -18.32 -5.32 -14.50
CA SER A 214 -17.27 -4.73 -15.33
C SER A 214 -16.82 -3.39 -14.75
N GLN A 215 -15.51 -3.23 -14.58
CA GLN A 215 -14.91 -1.99 -14.09
C GLN A 215 -14.43 -1.12 -15.26
N PRO A 216 -14.47 0.22 -15.14
CA PRO A 216 -13.83 1.12 -16.11
C PRO A 216 -12.33 0.81 -16.20
N LYS A 217 -11.81 0.77 -17.43
CA LYS A 217 -10.41 0.40 -17.64
C LYS A 217 -9.42 1.54 -17.31
N GLY A 218 -9.86 2.81 -17.42
CA GLY A 218 -9.01 3.98 -17.16
C GLY A 218 -7.77 4.07 -18.05
N LEU A 219 -7.77 3.42 -19.22
CA LEU A 219 -6.58 3.29 -20.09
C LEU A 219 -6.44 4.41 -21.13
N LEU A 220 -7.46 5.22 -21.33
CA LEU A 220 -7.48 6.29 -22.33
C LEU A 220 -7.83 7.62 -21.67
N PRO A 221 -7.28 8.74 -22.18
CA PRO A 221 -7.76 10.07 -21.79
C PRO A 221 -9.26 10.21 -22.00
N GLU A 222 -9.94 10.80 -21.03
CA GLU A 222 -11.37 11.11 -21.14
C GLU A 222 -11.71 12.43 -20.45
N TYR A 223 -12.83 13.03 -20.84
CA TYR A 223 -13.36 14.20 -20.16
C TYR A 223 -14.33 13.77 -19.07
N ASP A 224 -13.96 13.98 -17.81
CA ASP A 224 -14.81 13.65 -16.67
C ASP A 224 -15.75 14.81 -16.38
N ARG A 225 -17.02 14.63 -16.76
CA ARG A 225 -18.09 15.62 -16.54
C ARG A 225 -18.37 15.88 -15.07
N THR A 226 -18.03 14.95 -14.18
CA THR A 226 -18.31 15.09 -12.75
C THR A 226 -17.39 16.13 -12.09
N ILE A 227 -16.20 16.36 -12.65
CA ILE A 227 -15.24 17.36 -12.17
C ILE A 227 -14.87 18.39 -13.23
N GLU A 228 -15.56 18.37 -14.37
CA GLU A 228 -15.39 19.26 -15.53
C GLU A 228 -13.93 19.36 -16.04
N ALA A 229 -13.18 18.25 -15.97
CA ALA A 229 -11.77 18.22 -16.31
C ALA A 229 -11.40 17.02 -17.19
N TRP A 230 -10.32 17.18 -17.98
CA TRP A 230 -9.69 16.05 -18.64
C TRP A 230 -8.91 15.22 -17.64
N VAL A 231 -9.05 13.90 -17.76
CA VAL A 231 -8.37 12.92 -16.92
C VAL A 231 -7.57 11.96 -17.80
N ALA A 232 -6.48 11.46 -17.25
CA ALA A 232 -5.53 10.57 -17.92
C ALA A 232 -5.27 9.31 -17.08
N PRO A 233 -4.78 8.22 -17.71
CA PRO A 233 -4.45 6.99 -16.99
C PRO A 233 -3.51 7.25 -15.81
N PHE A 234 -3.82 6.64 -14.67
CA PHE A 234 -2.98 6.70 -13.47
C PHE A 234 -2.26 5.36 -13.27
N ILE A 235 -0.93 5.41 -13.13
CA ILE A 235 -0.07 4.22 -13.15
C ILE A 235 -0.36 3.23 -12.00
N MET A 236 -0.84 3.70 -10.85
CA MET A 236 -1.17 2.84 -9.70
C MET A 236 -2.61 2.35 -9.69
N ALA A 237 -3.48 2.87 -10.58
CA ALA A 237 -4.88 2.45 -10.65
C ALA A 237 -5.06 0.92 -10.73
N PRO A 238 -4.25 0.15 -11.51
CA PRO A 238 -4.43 -1.29 -11.61
C PRO A 238 -4.19 -2.08 -10.32
N ILE A 239 -3.33 -1.62 -9.42
CA ILE A 239 -3.10 -2.26 -8.11
C ILE A 239 -4.12 -1.76 -7.09
N ASN A 240 -4.32 -0.44 -7.00
CA ASN A 240 -5.24 0.17 -6.04
C ASN A 240 -6.68 -0.35 -6.22
N THR A 241 -7.14 -0.50 -7.48
CA THR A 241 -8.47 -1.05 -7.78
C THR A 241 -8.66 -2.44 -7.18
N LYS A 242 -7.63 -3.30 -7.23
CA LYS A 242 -7.68 -4.66 -6.68
C LYS A 242 -7.70 -4.63 -5.15
N ASN A 243 -6.94 -3.73 -4.53
CA ASN A 243 -6.94 -3.55 -3.07
C ASN A 243 -8.29 -3.03 -2.57
N VAL A 244 -8.88 -2.03 -3.23
CA VAL A 244 -10.22 -1.51 -2.90
C VAL A 244 -11.29 -2.60 -3.00
N HIS A 245 -11.28 -3.40 -4.07
CA HIS A 245 -12.22 -4.52 -4.20
C HIS A 245 -11.94 -5.63 -3.19
N ARG A 246 -10.68 -5.88 -2.83
CA ARG A 246 -10.36 -6.80 -1.74
C ARG A 246 -10.85 -6.30 -0.39
N THR A 247 -10.74 -5.01 -0.09
CA THR A 247 -11.32 -4.43 1.12
C THR A 247 -12.82 -4.64 1.15
N ASN A 248 -13.53 -4.36 0.06
CA ASN A 248 -14.96 -4.61 -0.04
C ASN A 248 -15.30 -6.09 0.24
N PHE A 249 -14.58 -7.01 -0.41
CA PHE A 249 -14.74 -8.46 -0.23
C PHE A 249 -14.52 -8.89 1.22
N LEU A 250 -13.45 -8.45 1.86
CA LEU A 250 -13.11 -8.78 3.24
C LEU A 250 -14.10 -8.19 4.26
N LEU A 251 -14.76 -7.09 3.92
CA LEU A 251 -15.83 -6.48 4.72
C LEU A 251 -17.23 -7.04 4.39
N GLY A 252 -17.30 -8.20 3.71
CA GLY A 252 -18.58 -8.85 3.40
C GLY A 252 -19.42 -8.08 2.38
N GLN A 253 -18.76 -7.48 1.38
CA GLN A 253 -19.39 -6.66 0.33
C GLN A 253 -20.11 -5.42 0.88
N SER A 254 -19.53 -4.78 1.89
CA SER A 254 -20.15 -3.62 2.56
C SER A 254 -20.37 -2.40 1.64
N TYR A 255 -19.71 -2.33 0.50
CA TYR A 255 -19.89 -1.28 -0.52
C TYR A 255 -20.92 -1.68 -1.59
N GLY A 256 -21.46 -2.90 -1.52
CA GLY A 256 -22.28 -3.53 -2.55
C GLY A 256 -21.47 -4.52 -3.39
N ALA A 257 -22.12 -5.62 -3.82
CA ALA A 257 -21.51 -6.60 -4.73
C ALA A 257 -21.43 -6.07 -6.18
N ASP A 258 -22.24 -5.05 -6.49
CA ASP A 258 -22.28 -4.31 -7.75
C ASP A 258 -21.43 -3.03 -7.72
N PHE A 259 -20.54 -2.88 -6.73
CA PHE A 259 -19.68 -1.72 -6.59
C PHE A 259 -18.73 -1.52 -7.79
N VAL A 260 -18.64 -0.28 -8.26
CA VAL A 260 -17.78 0.13 -9.37
C VAL A 260 -16.80 1.21 -8.92
N TYR A 261 -15.52 0.99 -9.23
CA TYR A 261 -14.41 1.87 -8.86
C TYR A 261 -13.43 2.07 -10.03
N ASP A 262 -12.89 3.28 -10.14
CA ASP A 262 -11.78 3.60 -11.05
C ASP A 262 -10.94 4.76 -10.50
N GLU A 263 -9.72 4.88 -11.02
CA GLU A 263 -8.80 5.95 -10.66
C GLU A 263 -8.17 6.56 -11.90
N MET A 264 -8.12 7.88 -11.95
CA MET A 264 -7.45 8.62 -13.02
C MET A 264 -6.76 9.87 -12.47
N MET A 265 -5.74 10.34 -13.18
CA MET A 265 -5.04 11.59 -12.86
C MET A 265 -5.74 12.76 -13.56
N VAL A 266 -5.97 13.86 -12.86
CA VAL A 266 -6.48 15.09 -13.48
C VAL A 266 -5.37 15.72 -14.30
N ALA A 267 -5.61 15.95 -15.58
CA ALA A 267 -4.66 16.61 -16.46
C ALA A 267 -4.61 18.12 -16.18
N PRO A 268 -3.43 18.75 -16.22
CA PRO A 268 -3.31 20.19 -16.01
C PRO A 268 -3.94 20.98 -17.18
N GLY A 269 -4.58 22.10 -16.85
CA GLY A 269 -5.22 22.99 -17.82
C GLY A 269 -6.71 22.72 -18.03
N LEU A 270 -7.38 23.63 -18.74
CA LEU A 270 -8.82 23.57 -19.04
C LEU A 270 -9.05 23.34 -20.55
N GLY A 271 -10.23 22.83 -20.91
CA GLY A 271 -10.64 22.65 -22.31
C GLY A 271 -9.61 21.88 -23.15
N ASP A 272 -9.24 22.43 -24.29
CA ASP A 272 -8.28 21.81 -25.23
C ASP A 272 -6.86 21.69 -24.64
N MET A 273 -6.44 22.59 -23.74
CA MET A 273 -5.15 22.46 -23.06
C MET A 273 -5.14 21.23 -22.15
N GLY A 274 -6.21 21.01 -21.39
CA GLY A 274 -6.38 19.83 -20.55
C GLY A 274 -6.38 18.54 -21.38
N LYS A 275 -7.04 18.55 -22.54
CA LYS A 275 -7.04 17.43 -23.48
C LYS A 275 -5.63 17.08 -23.94
N ALA A 276 -4.88 18.07 -24.43
CA ALA A 276 -3.52 17.87 -24.91
C ALA A 276 -2.60 17.35 -23.80
N ALA A 277 -2.75 17.86 -22.57
CA ALA A 277 -2.00 17.38 -21.42
C ALA A 277 -2.36 15.92 -21.07
N ALA A 278 -3.64 15.55 -21.12
CA ALA A 278 -4.07 14.18 -20.85
C ALA A 278 -3.52 13.18 -21.89
N GLU A 279 -3.54 13.55 -23.17
CA GLU A 279 -2.95 12.76 -24.25
C GLU A 279 -1.42 12.63 -24.11
N ALA A 280 -0.74 13.67 -23.64
CA ALA A 280 0.70 13.62 -23.37
C ALA A 280 1.01 12.66 -22.21
N ILE A 281 0.26 12.74 -21.10
CA ILE A 281 0.40 11.84 -19.95
C ILE A 281 0.20 10.37 -20.36
N ALA A 282 -0.82 10.08 -21.17
CA ALA A 282 -1.12 8.72 -21.61
C ALA A 282 -0.01 8.10 -22.49
N ARG A 283 0.89 8.91 -23.07
CA ARG A 283 2.03 8.43 -23.87
C ARG A 283 3.29 8.20 -23.04
N ILE A 284 3.30 8.57 -21.75
CA ILE A 284 4.44 8.34 -20.87
C ILE A 284 4.60 6.84 -20.62
N ASN A 285 5.69 6.27 -21.13
CA ASN A 285 6.07 4.91 -20.83
C ASN A 285 7.12 4.90 -19.70
N PRO A 286 6.76 4.50 -18.46
CA PRO A 286 7.70 4.49 -17.33
C PRO A 286 8.85 3.49 -17.49
N LEU A 287 8.75 2.57 -18.47
CA LEU A 287 9.77 1.57 -18.77
C LEU A 287 10.67 1.96 -19.96
N ALA A 288 10.39 3.09 -20.63
CA ALA A 288 11.13 3.49 -21.83
C ALA A 288 12.53 4.04 -21.56
N SER A 289 12.89 4.33 -20.31
CA SER A 289 14.23 4.83 -19.97
C SER A 289 14.88 4.02 -18.85
N ASP A 290 16.11 3.57 -19.08
CA ASP A 290 16.99 3.02 -18.03
C ASP A 290 17.67 4.12 -17.18
N LYS A 291 17.25 5.38 -17.33
CA LYS A 291 17.75 6.55 -16.59
C LYS A 291 16.98 6.87 -15.31
N GLY A 292 16.02 6.02 -14.92
CA GLY A 292 15.30 6.16 -13.64
C GLY A 292 16.17 5.81 -12.43
N PRO A 293 15.74 6.15 -11.20
CA PRO A 293 16.48 5.84 -9.98
C PRO A 293 16.70 4.33 -9.86
N LYS A 294 17.94 3.94 -9.54
CA LYS A 294 18.28 2.53 -9.32
C LYS A 294 17.65 2.01 -8.03
N PRO A 295 17.49 0.68 -7.86
CA PRO A 295 17.07 0.12 -6.58
C PRO A 295 18.01 0.57 -5.44
N GLY A 296 17.45 1.21 -4.41
CA GLY A 296 18.20 1.79 -3.30
C GLY A 296 18.56 3.28 -3.45
N GLU A 297 18.28 3.89 -4.61
CA GLU A 297 18.26 5.34 -4.79
C GLU A 297 16.84 5.87 -4.56
N GLY A 298 16.74 7.17 -4.27
CA GLY A 298 15.47 7.85 -4.07
C GLY A 298 15.65 9.37 -4.16
N PRO A 299 14.53 10.12 -4.12
CA PRO A 299 14.55 11.58 -4.14
C PRO A 299 15.35 12.13 -2.95
N SER A 300 15.88 13.34 -3.12
CA SER A 300 16.54 14.09 -2.06
C SER A 300 15.62 14.33 -0.86
N LYS A 301 16.20 14.66 0.30
CA LYS A 301 15.42 15.02 1.49
C LYS A 301 14.44 16.17 1.21
N GLU A 302 14.90 17.21 0.50
CA GLU A 302 14.08 18.37 0.15
C GLU A 302 12.90 18.00 -0.76
N GLU A 303 13.13 17.20 -1.81
CA GLU A 303 12.05 16.71 -2.68
C GLU A 303 11.00 15.91 -1.91
N ARG A 304 11.42 15.13 -0.91
CA ARG A 304 10.52 14.34 -0.06
C ARG A 304 9.70 15.22 0.89
N GLU A 305 10.35 16.21 1.49
CA GLU A 305 9.74 17.14 2.44
C GLU A 305 8.77 18.12 1.77
N ASN A 306 9.06 18.52 0.53
CA ASN A 306 8.24 19.46 -0.25
C ASN A 306 7.22 18.77 -1.18
N GLY A 307 7.24 17.42 -1.26
CA GLY A 307 6.24 16.65 -1.98
C GLY A 307 4.88 16.68 -1.30
N TYR A 308 3.82 16.37 -2.06
CA TYR A 308 2.45 16.32 -1.54
C TYR A 308 1.54 15.60 -2.53
N TYR A 309 0.30 15.32 -2.10
CA TYR A 309 -0.75 14.83 -2.98
C TYR A 309 -2.14 15.25 -2.50
N ASP A 310 -3.07 15.28 -3.45
CA ASP A 310 -4.48 15.60 -3.25
C ASP A 310 -5.32 14.64 -4.10
N LEU A 311 -6.14 13.83 -3.42
CA LEU A 311 -6.98 12.79 -4.00
C LEU A 311 -8.45 13.15 -3.73
N LEU A 312 -9.23 13.30 -4.79
CA LEU A 312 -10.68 13.49 -4.70
C LEU A 312 -11.37 12.15 -4.99
N PHE A 313 -12.25 11.73 -4.10
CA PHE A 313 -13.14 10.60 -4.31
C PHE A 313 -14.56 11.13 -4.52
N VAL A 314 -15.17 10.75 -5.62
CA VAL A 314 -16.53 11.17 -5.97
C VAL A 314 -17.45 9.97 -5.95
N GLY A 315 -18.39 9.96 -5.00
CA GLY A 315 -19.44 8.96 -4.86
C GLY A 315 -20.69 9.40 -5.60
N GLU A 316 -21.06 8.64 -6.63
CA GLU A 316 -22.26 8.89 -7.44
C GLU A 316 -23.41 8.00 -6.95
N MET A 317 -24.52 8.61 -6.53
CA MET A 317 -25.71 7.92 -6.05
C MET A 317 -26.71 7.68 -7.18
N PRO A 318 -27.57 6.64 -7.10
CA PRO A 318 -28.55 6.33 -8.16
C PRO A 318 -29.57 7.42 -8.48
N ASP A 319 -29.82 8.34 -7.53
CA ASP A 319 -30.74 9.46 -7.69
C ASP A 319 -30.08 10.71 -8.30
N GLY A 320 -28.82 10.60 -8.72
CA GLY A 320 -28.03 11.70 -9.27
C GLY A 320 -27.38 12.59 -8.21
N THR A 321 -27.61 12.33 -6.92
CA THR A 321 -26.87 13.02 -5.86
C THR A 321 -25.42 12.53 -5.77
N ARG A 322 -24.59 13.32 -5.11
CA ARG A 322 -23.15 13.09 -4.98
C ARG A 322 -22.70 13.25 -3.54
N ILE A 323 -21.64 12.55 -3.18
CA ILE A 323 -20.88 12.80 -1.96
C ILE A 323 -19.39 12.69 -2.26
N ASP A 324 -18.62 13.61 -1.68
CA ASP A 324 -17.18 13.65 -1.88
C ASP A 324 -16.43 13.24 -0.62
N ALA A 325 -15.26 12.65 -0.85
CA ALA A 325 -14.21 12.59 0.14
C ALA A 325 -12.90 13.11 -0.46
N VAL A 326 -12.05 13.70 0.38
CA VAL A 326 -10.73 14.17 0.00
C VAL A 326 -9.70 13.57 0.93
N VAL A 327 -8.61 13.09 0.32
CA VAL A 327 -7.41 12.64 1.03
C VAL A 327 -6.23 13.46 0.58
N THR A 328 -5.50 14.05 1.53
CA THR A 328 -4.27 14.80 1.25
C THR A 328 -3.10 14.21 2.02
N GLY A 329 -1.89 14.43 1.54
CA GLY A 329 -0.67 14.16 2.29
C GLY A 329 0.40 15.23 2.06
N ASP A 330 1.23 15.44 3.08
CA ASP A 330 2.18 16.54 3.17
C ASP A 330 3.63 16.17 2.80
N ARG A 331 3.83 14.99 2.22
CA ARG A 331 5.13 14.48 1.79
C ARG A 331 4.99 13.84 0.42
N ASP A 332 6.13 13.62 -0.24
CA ASP A 332 6.13 12.87 -1.48
C ASP A 332 5.46 11.49 -1.31
N PRO A 333 4.66 11.05 -2.29
CA PRO A 333 3.95 9.77 -2.21
C PRO A 333 4.90 8.57 -2.12
N GLY A 334 5.97 8.56 -2.92
CA GLY A 334 6.79 7.36 -3.15
C GLY A 334 7.63 6.91 -1.95
N TYR A 335 8.08 7.83 -1.11
CA TYR A 335 9.02 7.53 -0.03
C TYR A 335 8.66 8.20 1.30
N GLY A 336 8.55 9.53 1.32
CA GLY A 336 8.32 10.30 2.54
C GLY A 336 6.98 9.96 3.19
N SER A 337 5.90 9.96 2.42
CA SER A 337 4.58 9.55 2.93
C SER A 337 4.51 8.04 3.13
N THR A 338 5.03 7.25 2.19
CA THR A 338 5.02 5.77 2.26
C THR A 338 5.72 5.22 3.50
N SER A 339 6.90 5.73 3.87
CA SER A 339 7.65 5.27 5.06
C SER A 339 6.88 5.54 6.36
N LYS A 340 6.19 6.69 6.47
CA LYS A 340 5.30 6.98 7.59
C LYS A 340 4.10 6.03 7.60
N MET A 341 3.46 5.81 6.44
CA MET A 341 2.28 4.94 6.33
C MET A 341 2.54 3.51 6.78
N ILE A 342 3.62 2.87 6.31
CA ILE A 342 3.92 1.49 6.71
C ILE A 342 4.31 1.40 8.19
N SER A 343 5.02 2.40 8.71
CA SER A 343 5.37 2.47 10.12
C SER A 343 4.12 2.57 10.99
N GLU A 344 3.19 3.46 10.64
CA GLU A 344 1.92 3.62 11.36
C GLU A 344 0.99 2.42 11.17
N ALA A 345 1.06 1.70 10.06
CA ALA A 345 0.36 0.42 9.89
C ALA A 345 0.89 -0.65 10.84
N ALA A 346 2.23 -0.80 10.98
CA ALA A 346 2.80 -1.72 11.95
C ALA A 346 2.42 -1.34 13.38
N LEU A 347 2.55 -0.06 13.75
CA LEU A 347 2.17 0.43 15.07
C LEU A 347 0.66 0.27 15.36
N CYS A 348 -0.19 0.40 14.34
CA CYS A 348 -1.62 0.15 14.47
C CYS A 348 -1.91 -1.31 14.84
N LEU A 349 -1.20 -2.27 14.23
CA LEU A 349 -1.32 -3.69 14.58
C LEU A 349 -0.84 -3.97 16.01
N VAL A 350 0.20 -3.29 16.47
CA VAL A 350 0.72 -3.44 17.83
C VAL A 350 -0.26 -2.89 18.87
N HIS A 351 -0.79 -1.69 18.64
CA HIS A 351 -1.44 -0.90 19.71
C HIS A 351 -2.96 -0.81 19.60
N ASP A 352 -3.51 -0.76 18.39
CA ASP A 352 -4.89 -0.31 18.16
C ASP A 352 -5.80 -1.42 17.62
N VAL A 353 -5.21 -2.45 17.03
CA VAL A 353 -5.90 -3.68 16.63
C VAL A 353 -5.34 -4.81 17.49
N PRO A 354 -5.93 -5.17 18.63
CA PRO A 354 -5.36 -6.24 19.46
C PRO A 354 -5.49 -7.61 18.79
N SER A 355 -4.51 -8.48 19.06
CA SER A 355 -4.58 -9.91 18.71
C SER A 355 -5.82 -10.54 19.36
N GLY A 356 -6.60 -11.29 18.59
CA GLY A 356 -7.89 -11.85 19.05
C GLY A 356 -9.10 -10.91 18.86
N SER A 357 -8.94 -9.77 18.17
CA SER A 357 -10.08 -9.01 17.63
C SER A 357 -10.98 -9.88 16.76
N GLU A 358 -12.24 -9.49 16.58
CA GLU A 358 -13.26 -10.25 15.80
C GLU A 358 -12.80 -10.65 14.40
N LYS A 359 -11.89 -9.88 13.79
CA LYS A 359 -11.36 -10.16 12.45
C LYS A 359 -10.38 -11.34 12.44
N GLY A 360 -9.67 -11.62 13.53
CA GLY A 360 -8.72 -12.74 13.64
C GLY A 360 -7.50 -12.67 12.71
N GLY A 361 -6.79 -13.79 12.57
CA GLY A 361 -5.67 -13.93 11.64
C GLY A 361 -6.11 -14.04 10.18
N GLY A 362 -5.18 -13.88 9.24
CA GLY A 362 -5.46 -13.97 7.80
C GLY A 362 -4.61 -13.00 6.97
N LEU A 363 -4.90 -12.95 5.67
CA LEU A 363 -4.34 -11.96 4.74
C LEU A 363 -5.34 -10.83 4.49
N TRP A 364 -4.92 -9.60 4.80
CA TRP A 364 -5.77 -8.43 4.89
C TRP A 364 -5.26 -7.28 4.04
N THR A 365 -6.15 -6.33 3.77
CA THR A 365 -5.80 -4.97 3.34
C THR A 365 -5.80 -4.03 4.56
N PRO A 366 -5.14 -2.87 4.46
CA PRO A 366 -5.13 -1.88 5.54
C PRO A 366 -6.53 -1.41 5.93
N GLY A 367 -7.39 -1.11 4.95
CA GLY A 367 -8.77 -0.67 5.18
C GLY A 367 -9.65 -1.74 5.80
N ALA A 368 -9.50 -3.00 5.38
CA ALA A 368 -10.32 -4.09 5.91
C ALA A 368 -9.97 -4.44 7.35
N LEU A 369 -8.68 -4.46 7.72
CA LEU A 369 -8.27 -4.85 9.08
C LEU A 369 -8.24 -3.66 10.04
N MET A 370 -7.54 -2.59 9.69
CA MET A 370 -7.24 -1.47 10.58
C MET A 370 -8.24 -0.30 10.43
N GLY A 371 -8.70 -0.01 9.22
CA GLY A 371 -9.77 0.97 8.95
C GLY A 371 -9.59 2.30 9.70
N ASP A 372 -10.58 2.66 10.52
CA ASP A 372 -10.61 3.89 11.31
C ASP A 372 -9.40 4.05 12.27
N ALA A 373 -8.91 2.95 12.85
CA ALA A 373 -7.76 3.01 13.75
C ALA A 373 -6.50 3.52 13.03
N LEU A 374 -6.20 2.96 11.85
CA LEU A 374 -5.07 3.43 11.03
C LEU A 374 -5.31 4.85 10.53
N ARG A 375 -6.52 5.18 10.07
CA ARG A 375 -6.87 6.53 9.62
C ARG A 375 -6.56 7.59 10.69
N LYS A 376 -6.95 7.35 11.95
CA LYS A 376 -6.65 8.26 13.07
C LYS A 376 -5.15 8.48 13.25
N ARG A 377 -4.38 7.38 13.29
CA ARG A 377 -2.90 7.47 13.40
C ARG A 377 -2.28 8.28 12.26
N LEU A 378 -2.72 8.04 11.02
CA LEU A 378 -2.19 8.74 9.86
C LEU A 378 -2.45 10.25 9.90
N VAL A 379 -3.62 10.66 10.41
CA VAL A 379 -3.96 12.06 10.63
C VAL A 379 -3.09 12.68 11.72
N GLU A 380 -2.96 12.00 12.86
CA GLU A 380 -2.25 12.53 14.03
C GLU A 380 -0.73 12.54 13.88
N ARG A 381 -0.17 11.56 13.15
CA ARG A 381 1.28 11.25 13.17
C ARG A 381 1.94 11.24 11.81
N ALA A 382 1.20 11.07 10.71
CA ALA A 382 1.78 10.86 9.38
C ALA A 382 1.57 12.01 8.40
N GLY A 383 0.81 13.04 8.77
CA GLY A 383 0.58 14.22 7.92
C GLY A 383 -0.45 14.00 6.80
N LEU A 384 -1.32 13.00 6.95
CA LEU A 384 -2.44 12.77 6.04
C LEU A 384 -3.70 13.47 6.56
N THR A 385 -4.65 13.76 5.66
CA THR A 385 -6.02 14.16 6.05
C THR A 385 -7.02 13.29 5.33
N PHE A 386 -8.17 13.07 5.97
CA PHE A 386 -9.32 12.36 5.41
C PHE A 386 -10.56 13.17 5.75
N THR A 387 -11.22 13.74 4.75
CA THR A 387 -12.45 14.52 4.92
C THR A 387 -13.53 13.98 4.01
N ALA A 388 -14.78 14.06 4.43
CA ALA A 388 -15.95 13.70 3.61
C ALA A 388 -17.15 14.55 4.01
N GLY A 389 -18.03 14.85 3.05
CA GLY A 389 -19.23 15.67 3.29
C GLY A 389 -19.91 16.19 2.04
#